data_AF-A0A4Q4XSW5-F1
#
_entry.id   AF-A0A4Q4XSW5-F1
#
_cell.length_a   1.000
_cell.length_b   1.000
_cell.length_c   1.000
_cell.angle_alpha   90.00
_cell.angle_beta   90.00
_cell.angle_gamma   90.00
#
_symmetry.space_group_name_H-M   'P 1'
#
loop_
_entity.id
_entity.type
_entity.pdbx_description
1 polymer ?
#
loop_
_entity_poly.entity_id
_entity_poly.type
_entity_poly.pdbx_seq_one_letter_code
_entity_poly.pdbx_strand_id
1 'polypeptide(L)'
;MASITAPGRLGDPEMSLATDPRVHPKVLEALKGYNLHELSYLTSDLGPGAPLDAIRTFVRNNEASLEELYSRLDYTLPGDPTSSTLVTRSETFIPGPDGNRLRLITYRPTQSRDTPLPAVIYFHGGGMIILSTDSPMHTSWAEALARSGLVVIAVDFRNALTPDGLTPFPAGLNDCAAAVRWVYQRREQLRISKIVLNAYGMPLEWRLRELPSLVECDGYLISCGTSALNAKLYDPSGEHARDPLAWPYWLWMKT
;
A
#
# COMPACT_ATOMS: atom_id res chain seq x y z
N MET A 1 -6.28 5.41 -43.14
CA MET A 1 -5.90 4.70 -41.90
C MET A 1 -6.41 5.51 -40.74
N ALA A 2 -7.19 4.94 -39.82
CA ALA A 2 -7.59 5.67 -38.62
C ALA A 2 -6.34 5.96 -37.78
N SER A 3 -6.19 7.21 -37.34
CA SER A 3 -5.13 7.59 -36.39
C SER A 3 -5.34 6.80 -35.10
N ILE A 4 -4.34 6.02 -34.69
CA ILE A 4 -4.34 5.36 -33.38
C ILE A 4 -3.84 6.40 -32.37
N THR A 5 -4.74 6.95 -31.58
CA THR A 5 -4.37 7.78 -30.42
C THR A 5 -3.99 6.85 -29.28
N ALA A 6 -2.80 7.05 -28.70
CA ALA A 6 -2.38 6.29 -27.53
C ALA A 6 -3.31 6.59 -26.33
N PRO A 7 -3.56 5.62 -25.44
CA PRO A 7 -4.43 5.84 -24.29
C PRO A 7 -3.81 6.74 -23.21
N GLY A 8 -4.65 7.35 -22.37
CA GLY A 8 -4.20 8.09 -21.20
C GLY A 8 -3.24 9.24 -21.53
N ARG A 9 -2.27 9.44 -20.64
CA ARG A 9 -1.26 10.50 -20.79
C ARG A 9 -0.23 10.24 -21.89
N LEU A 10 -0.23 9.04 -22.49
CA LEU A 10 0.57 8.76 -23.69
C LEU A 10 -0.01 9.44 -24.94
N GLY A 11 -1.33 9.56 -25.02
CA GLY A 11 -2.01 10.25 -26.12
C GLY A 11 -2.26 11.72 -25.88
N ASP A 12 -2.43 12.12 -24.63
CA ASP A 12 -2.65 13.50 -24.20
C ASP A 12 -2.01 13.75 -22.83
N PRO A 13 -0.84 14.41 -22.76
CA PRO A 13 -0.12 14.67 -21.50
C PRO A 13 -0.93 15.43 -20.44
N GLU A 14 -1.95 16.17 -20.85
CA GLU A 14 -2.83 16.95 -19.96
C GLU A 14 -4.08 16.15 -19.53
N MET A 15 -4.22 14.89 -19.95
CA MET A 15 -5.32 14.03 -19.57
C MET A 15 -5.34 13.82 -18.04
N SER A 16 -6.53 13.91 -17.47
CA SER A 16 -6.82 13.70 -16.05
C SER A 16 -7.85 12.59 -15.88
N LEU A 17 -8.12 12.20 -14.63
CA LEU A 17 -9.22 11.26 -14.34
C LEU A 17 -10.58 11.82 -14.77
N ALA A 18 -10.73 13.15 -14.86
CA ALA A 18 -11.95 13.79 -15.35
C ALA A 18 -12.13 13.73 -16.87
N THR A 19 -11.03 13.69 -17.62
CA THR A 19 -11.06 13.73 -19.09
C THR A 19 -10.77 12.39 -19.75
N ASP A 20 -10.23 11.41 -19.01
CA ASP A 20 -9.97 10.06 -19.52
C ASP A 20 -11.28 9.26 -19.71
N PRO A 21 -11.67 8.91 -20.95
CA PRO A 21 -12.94 8.25 -21.24
C PRO A 21 -13.04 6.82 -20.68
N ARG A 22 -11.93 6.26 -20.17
CA ARG A 22 -11.88 4.92 -19.58
C ARG A 22 -12.32 4.91 -18.12
N VAL A 23 -12.35 6.07 -17.46
CA VAL A 23 -12.73 6.15 -16.05
C VAL A 23 -14.22 5.83 -15.91
N HIS A 24 -14.52 4.84 -15.08
CA HIS A 24 -15.90 4.44 -14.84
C HIS A 24 -16.68 5.63 -14.23
N PRO A 25 -17.88 6.00 -14.74
CA PRO A 25 -18.58 7.21 -14.31
C PRO A 25 -18.84 7.30 -12.79
N LYS A 26 -19.15 6.17 -12.13
CA LYS A 26 -19.31 6.12 -10.66
C LYS A 26 -18.01 6.38 -9.90
N VAL A 27 -16.88 5.96 -10.45
CA VAL A 27 -15.56 6.23 -9.85
C VAL A 27 -15.24 7.71 -10.01
N LEU A 28 -15.48 8.28 -11.19
CA LEU A 28 -15.30 9.72 -11.42
C LEU A 28 -16.15 10.57 -10.47
N GLU A 29 -17.42 10.20 -10.26
CA GLU A 29 -18.30 10.92 -9.33
C GLU A 29 -17.80 10.84 -7.88
N ALA A 30 -17.34 9.67 -7.44
CA ALA A 30 -16.74 9.51 -6.12
C ALA A 30 -15.47 10.37 -5.98
N LEU A 31 -14.59 10.37 -6.98
CA LEU A 31 -13.38 11.19 -6.99
C LEU A 31 -13.70 12.68 -6.92
N LYS A 32 -14.73 13.15 -7.64
CA LYS A 32 -15.23 14.54 -7.56
C LYS A 32 -15.60 14.97 -6.15
N GLY A 33 -16.26 14.09 -5.39
CA GLY A 33 -16.63 14.36 -3.99
C GLY A 33 -15.43 14.66 -3.08
N TYR A 34 -14.23 14.23 -3.45
CA TYR A 34 -12.98 14.46 -2.72
C TYR A 34 -12.01 15.38 -3.48
N ASN A 35 -12.46 16.00 -4.57
CA ASN A 35 -11.68 16.74 -5.55
C ASN A 35 -10.63 15.91 -6.33
N LEU A 36 -10.55 14.59 -6.12
CA LEU A 36 -9.54 13.66 -6.66
C LEU A 36 -9.56 13.42 -8.18
N HIS A 37 -10.33 14.19 -8.93
CA HIS A 37 -10.60 13.99 -10.36
C HIS A 37 -9.73 14.87 -11.26
N GLU A 38 -9.26 16.01 -10.73
CA GLU A 38 -8.35 16.93 -11.41
C GLU A 38 -6.89 16.66 -11.03
N LEU A 39 -5.97 17.30 -11.76
CA LEU A 39 -4.51 17.08 -11.75
C LEU A 39 -3.86 16.80 -10.38
N SER A 40 -2.83 15.96 -10.49
CA SER A 40 -2.04 15.22 -9.51
C SER A 40 -2.02 15.67 -8.05
N TYR A 41 -2.45 14.77 -7.17
CA TYR A 41 -2.41 14.91 -5.72
C TYR A 41 -1.01 14.75 -5.10
N LEU A 42 -0.08 14.14 -5.83
CA LEU A 42 1.21 13.71 -5.31
C LEU A 42 2.31 13.91 -6.37
N THR A 43 2.49 15.14 -6.85
CA THR A 43 3.65 15.55 -7.65
C THR A 43 4.63 16.36 -6.83
N SER A 44 5.91 16.26 -7.19
CA SER A 44 6.99 17.04 -6.61
C SER A 44 7.87 17.61 -7.72
N ASP A 45 8.39 18.81 -7.52
CA ASP A 45 9.51 19.33 -8.32
C ASP A 45 10.85 18.76 -7.85
N LEU A 46 10.88 18.03 -6.73
CA LEU A 46 12.08 17.37 -6.24
C LEU A 46 12.36 16.11 -7.06
N GLY A 47 13.60 15.98 -7.51
CA GLY A 47 14.14 14.73 -8.06
C GLY A 47 14.85 13.87 -7.00
N PRO A 48 15.16 12.60 -7.29
CA PRO A 48 15.86 11.69 -6.35
C PRO A 48 17.27 12.14 -5.92
N GLY A 49 17.86 13.10 -6.62
CA GLY A 49 19.14 13.73 -6.26
C GLY A 49 19.03 14.89 -5.26
N ALA A 50 17.81 15.26 -4.83
CA ALA A 50 17.61 16.32 -3.86
C ALA A 50 18.21 15.96 -2.48
N PRO A 51 18.52 16.95 -1.62
CA PRO A 51 19.00 16.71 -0.27
C PRO A 51 18.02 15.83 0.53
N LEU A 52 18.54 14.86 1.27
CA LEU A 52 17.72 13.86 1.98
C LEU A 52 16.70 14.49 2.93
N ASP A 53 17.07 15.56 3.63
CA ASP A 53 16.14 16.26 4.53
C ASP A 53 14.99 16.95 3.77
N ALA A 54 15.24 17.49 2.58
CA ALA A 54 14.17 18.05 1.74
C ALA A 54 13.20 16.95 1.29
N ILE A 55 13.73 15.78 0.91
CA ILE A 55 12.94 14.59 0.56
C ILE A 55 12.11 14.15 1.77
N ARG A 56 12.71 14.06 2.97
CA ARG A 56 12.01 13.68 4.20
C ARG A 56 10.86 14.64 4.52
N THR A 57 11.09 15.95 4.45
CA THR A 57 10.04 16.96 4.68
C THR A 57 8.89 16.81 3.69
N PHE A 58 9.20 16.65 2.40
CA PHE A 58 8.18 16.45 1.38
C PHE A 58 7.35 15.19 1.63
N VAL A 59 8.00 14.06 1.91
CA VAL A 59 7.31 12.79 2.16
C VAL A 59 6.46 12.85 3.43
N ARG A 60 6.89 13.54 4.49
CA ARG A 60 6.07 13.76 5.70
C ARG A 60 4.84 14.60 5.43
N ASN A 61 4.96 15.67 4.65
CA ASN A 61 3.81 16.48 4.27
C ASN A 61 2.80 15.67 3.46
N ASN A 62 3.29 14.86 2.51
CA ASN A 62 2.42 13.97 1.73
C ASN A 62 1.73 12.91 2.59
N GLU A 63 2.44 12.30 3.53
CA GLU A 63 1.84 11.36 4.47
C GLU A 63 0.71 12.03 5.27
N ALA A 64 0.93 13.24 5.79
CA ALA A 64 -0.08 13.97 6.52
C ALA A 64 -1.32 14.27 5.66
N SER A 65 -1.13 14.72 4.41
CA SER A 65 -2.22 14.96 3.47
C SER A 65 -2.98 13.68 3.09
N LEU A 66 -2.27 12.55 2.95
CA LEU A 66 -2.88 11.25 2.69
C LEU A 66 -3.69 10.74 3.88
N GLU A 67 -3.16 10.83 5.10
CA GLU A 67 -3.89 10.43 6.31
C GLU A 67 -5.12 11.32 6.52
N GLU A 68 -5.03 12.63 6.24
CA GLU A 68 -6.20 13.52 6.25
C GLU A 68 -7.23 13.11 5.20
N LEU A 69 -6.82 12.80 3.98
CA LEU A 69 -7.72 12.29 2.94
C LEU A 69 -8.40 11.00 3.40
N TYR A 70 -7.63 10.02 3.86
CA TYR A 70 -8.15 8.73 4.33
C TYR A 70 -9.07 8.87 5.53
N SER A 71 -8.88 9.87 6.39
CA SER A 71 -9.80 10.12 7.50
C SER A 71 -11.19 10.59 7.07
N ARG A 72 -11.31 11.16 5.86
CA ARG A 72 -12.56 11.73 5.32
C ARG A 72 -13.28 10.83 4.33
N LEU A 73 -12.63 9.77 3.84
CA LEU A 73 -13.26 8.82 2.93
C LEU A 73 -14.41 8.09 3.64
N ASP A 74 -15.50 7.86 2.91
CA ASP A 74 -16.60 7.01 3.35
C ASP A 74 -16.24 5.55 3.07
N TYR A 75 -16.08 4.77 4.13
CA TYR A 75 -15.78 3.33 4.06
C TYR A 75 -17.03 2.46 4.20
N THR A 76 -18.22 3.05 4.26
CA THR A 76 -19.45 2.28 4.20
C THR A 76 -19.64 1.70 2.81
N LEU A 77 -20.17 0.48 2.75
CA LEU A 77 -20.52 -0.18 1.50
C LEU A 77 -22.03 -0.44 1.50
N PRO A 78 -22.86 0.54 1.11
CA PRO A 78 -24.30 0.38 1.09
C PRO A 78 -24.72 -0.82 0.23
N GLY A 79 -25.49 -1.73 0.81
CA GLY A 79 -25.96 -2.94 0.12
C GLY A 79 -24.95 -4.09 0.08
N ASP A 80 -23.78 -3.97 0.73
CA ASP A 80 -22.88 -5.11 0.92
C ASP A 80 -23.57 -6.18 1.78
N PRO A 81 -23.79 -7.41 1.25
CA PRO A 81 -24.45 -8.48 2.00
C PRO A 81 -23.64 -8.94 3.23
N THR A 82 -22.36 -8.58 3.31
CA THR A 82 -21.49 -8.93 4.44
C THR A 82 -21.44 -7.85 5.54
N SER A 83 -22.11 -6.71 5.34
CA SER A 83 -22.11 -5.57 6.27
C SER A 83 -22.62 -5.90 7.68
N SER A 84 -23.52 -6.89 7.82
CA SER A 84 -24.01 -7.38 9.12
C SER A 84 -23.03 -8.32 9.84
N THR A 85 -21.96 -8.77 9.17
CA THR A 85 -20.96 -9.64 9.78
C THR A 85 -20.10 -8.86 10.77
N LEU A 86 -20.22 -9.20 12.05
CA LEU A 86 -19.43 -8.60 13.11
C LEU A 86 -17.99 -9.13 13.09
N VAL A 87 -17.02 -8.22 13.11
CA VAL A 87 -15.58 -8.55 13.12
C VAL A 87 -15.01 -8.23 14.49
N THR A 88 -14.19 -9.13 15.03
CA THR A 88 -13.41 -8.90 16.24
C THR A 88 -12.00 -8.46 15.87
N ARG A 89 -11.50 -7.42 16.53
CA ARG A 89 -10.13 -6.92 16.43
C ARG A 89 -9.37 -7.26 17.71
N SER A 90 -8.19 -7.87 17.59
CA SER A 90 -7.31 -8.18 18.73
C SER A 90 -5.85 -7.97 18.37
N GLU A 91 -5.03 -7.58 19.35
CA GLU A 91 -3.61 -7.32 19.13
C GLU A 91 -2.74 -8.40 19.77
N THR A 92 -1.64 -8.73 19.12
CA THR A 92 -0.60 -9.62 19.63
C THR A 92 0.75 -9.00 19.35
N PHE A 93 1.65 -9.04 20.33
CA PHE A 93 3.01 -8.55 20.18
C PHE A 93 3.98 -9.72 20.13
N ILE A 94 4.88 -9.71 19.16
CA ILE A 94 5.87 -10.75 18.93
C ILE A 94 7.27 -10.13 18.96
N PRO A 95 8.32 -10.91 19.29
CA PRO A 95 9.68 -10.44 19.13
C PRO A 95 9.98 -10.24 17.64
N GLY A 96 10.46 -9.05 17.29
CA GLY A 96 11.00 -8.72 15.99
C GLY A 96 12.46 -9.18 15.84
N PRO A 97 12.97 -9.18 14.61
CA PRO A 97 14.29 -9.72 14.28
C PRO A 97 15.46 -8.92 14.89
N ASP A 98 15.26 -7.63 15.17
CA ASP A 98 16.29 -6.74 15.71
C ASP A 98 16.07 -6.45 17.21
N GLY A 99 15.33 -7.31 17.90
CA GLY A 99 14.92 -7.10 19.30
C GLY A 99 13.80 -6.06 19.48
N ASN A 100 13.26 -5.52 18.37
CA ASN A 100 12.07 -4.67 18.38
C ASN A 100 10.82 -5.46 18.78
N ARG A 101 9.78 -4.76 19.22
CA ARG A 101 8.46 -5.36 19.50
C ARG A 101 7.56 -5.18 18.29
N LEU A 102 7.19 -6.27 17.62
CA LEU A 102 6.39 -6.24 16.40
C LEU A 102 4.91 -6.51 16.73
N ARG A 103 4.03 -5.57 16.37
CA ARG A 103 2.59 -5.67 16.62
C ARG A 103 1.89 -6.35 15.44
N LEU A 104 1.01 -7.30 15.75
CA LEU A 104 0.12 -7.96 14.82
C LEU A 104 -1.32 -7.66 15.23
N ILE A 105 -2.16 -7.21 14.29
CA ILE A 105 -3.57 -6.90 14.53
C ILE A 105 -4.39 -7.94 13.78
N THR A 106 -5.15 -8.75 14.51
CA THR A 106 -5.98 -9.81 13.95
C THR A 106 -7.43 -9.35 13.87
N TYR A 107 -8.00 -9.43 12.67
CA TYR A 107 -9.41 -9.25 12.37
C TYR A 107 -10.02 -10.61 12.03
N ARG A 108 -11.13 -10.97 12.68
CA ARG A 108 -11.79 -12.27 12.48
C ARG A 108 -13.32 -12.13 12.58
N PRO A 109 -14.11 -12.81 11.72
CA PRO A 109 -15.55 -12.96 11.90
C PRO A 109 -15.91 -13.56 13.25
N THR A 110 -16.80 -12.89 13.98
CA THR A 110 -17.18 -13.29 15.34
C THR A 110 -17.83 -14.67 15.36
N GLN A 111 -18.63 -14.98 14.33
CA GLN A 111 -19.38 -16.23 14.20
C GLN A 111 -18.49 -17.44 13.88
N SER A 112 -17.25 -17.22 13.44
CA SER A 112 -16.33 -18.28 13.00
C SER A 112 -15.15 -18.44 13.96
N ARG A 113 -15.30 -18.07 15.24
CA ARG A 113 -14.22 -18.18 16.24
C ARG A 113 -13.67 -19.59 16.35
N ASP A 114 -14.51 -20.62 16.29
CA ASP A 114 -14.13 -22.03 16.45
C ASP A 114 -13.78 -22.77 15.17
N THR A 115 -13.92 -22.11 14.02
CA THR A 115 -13.66 -22.72 12.72
C THR A 115 -12.30 -22.27 12.16
N PRO A 116 -11.48 -23.20 11.63
CA PRO A 116 -10.32 -22.83 10.84
C PRO A 116 -10.71 -22.09 9.55
N LEU A 117 -10.15 -20.90 9.33
CA LEU A 117 -10.41 -20.08 8.13
C LEU A 117 -9.12 -19.81 7.34
N PRO A 118 -9.20 -19.55 6.02
CA PRO A 118 -8.06 -18.97 5.31
C PRO A 118 -7.68 -17.62 5.93
N ALA A 119 -6.38 -17.32 5.99
CA ALA A 119 -5.88 -16.07 6.50
C ALA A 119 -5.12 -15.27 5.44
N VAL A 120 -5.32 -13.95 5.45
CA VAL A 120 -4.50 -12.98 4.74
C VAL A 120 -3.52 -12.38 5.75
N ILE A 121 -2.22 -12.55 5.54
CA ILE A 121 -1.23 -11.73 6.23
C ILE A 121 -1.15 -10.43 5.44
N TYR A 122 -1.60 -9.36 6.08
CA TYR A 122 -1.83 -8.07 5.45
C TYR A 122 -0.68 -7.11 5.74
N PHE A 123 0.01 -6.70 4.68
CA PHE A 123 0.98 -5.61 4.69
C PHE A 123 0.30 -4.36 4.12
N HIS A 124 0.30 -3.28 4.88
CA HIS A 124 -0.36 -2.04 4.50
C HIS A 124 0.37 -1.30 3.36
N GLY A 125 -0.33 -0.35 2.72
CA GLY A 125 0.21 0.48 1.65
C GLY A 125 1.14 1.59 2.16
N GLY A 126 1.44 2.59 1.32
CA GLY A 126 2.43 3.64 1.66
C GLY A 126 3.85 3.30 1.25
N GLY A 127 3.97 2.22 0.45
CA GLY A 127 5.19 1.76 -0.18
C GLY A 127 6.33 1.49 0.78
N MET A 128 6.02 1.09 2.02
CA MET A 128 6.97 0.76 3.09
C MET A 128 7.77 1.96 3.61
N ILE A 129 7.38 3.18 3.24
CA ILE A 129 8.01 4.41 3.73
C ILE A 129 7.11 5.11 4.76
N ILE A 130 5.80 5.15 4.54
CA ILE A 130 4.83 5.97 5.31
C ILE A 130 3.49 5.24 5.50
N LEU A 131 2.56 5.92 6.17
CA LEU A 131 1.20 5.53 6.55
C LEU A 131 1.14 4.54 7.71
N SER A 132 0.09 4.67 8.50
CA SER A 132 -0.14 3.81 9.67
C SER A 132 -0.90 2.54 9.31
N THR A 133 -0.52 1.42 9.92
CA THR A 133 -1.33 0.18 9.92
C THR A 133 -2.74 0.41 10.48
N ASP A 134 -2.92 1.41 11.36
CA ASP A 134 -4.21 1.79 11.96
C ASP A 134 -4.97 2.86 11.15
N SER A 135 -4.46 3.27 9.98
CA SER A 135 -5.16 4.23 9.12
C SER A 135 -6.57 3.71 8.76
N PRO A 136 -7.62 4.56 8.76
CA PRO A 136 -8.99 4.16 8.46
C PRO A 136 -9.15 3.36 7.16
N MET A 137 -8.34 3.65 6.14
CA MET A 137 -8.32 2.89 4.89
C MET A 137 -7.87 1.44 5.11
N HIS A 138 -6.77 1.26 5.84
CA HIS A 138 -6.18 -0.06 6.09
C HIS A 138 -7.05 -0.90 7.03
N THR A 139 -7.61 -0.28 8.07
CA THR A 139 -8.52 -0.96 9.00
C THR A 139 -9.83 -1.36 8.31
N SER A 140 -10.43 -0.46 7.53
CA SER A 140 -11.66 -0.76 6.78
C SER A 140 -11.45 -1.87 5.74
N TRP A 141 -10.31 -1.88 5.07
CA TRP A 141 -9.95 -2.96 4.15
C TRP A 141 -9.78 -4.31 4.86
N ALA A 142 -9.07 -4.33 5.99
CA ALA A 142 -8.91 -5.54 6.79
C ALA A 142 -10.25 -6.06 7.34
N GLU A 143 -11.14 -5.17 7.76
CA GLU A 143 -12.51 -5.52 8.17
C GLU A 143 -13.33 -6.08 7.01
N ALA A 144 -13.30 -5.46 5.84
CA ALA A 144 -14.03 -5.94 4.66
C ALA A 144 -13.57 -7.36 4.25
N LEU A 145 -12.26 -7.59 4.21
CA LEU A 145 -11.70 -8.93 3.99
C LEU A 145 -12.14 -9.91 5.09
N ALA A 146 -12.12 -9.49 6.36
CA ALA A 146 -12.59 -10.34 7.43
C ALA A 146 -14.07 -10.70 7.26
N ARG A 147 -14.96 -9.72 6.98
CA ARG A 147 -16.40 -9.91 6.73
C ARG A 147 -16.68 -10.91 5.60
N SER A 148 -15.76 -11.05 4.64
CA SER A 148 -15.84 -12.04 3.56
C SER A 148 -15.52 -13.50 3.98
N GLY A 149 -15.24 -13.74 5.27
CA GLY A 149 -14.96 -15.09 5.80
C GLY A 149 -13.47 -15.40 5.94
N LEU A 150 -12.61 -14.37 6.04
CA LEU A 150 -11.17 -14.51 6.18
C LEU A 150 -10.71 -14.11 7.60
N VAL A 151 -9.58 -14.64 8.02
CA VAL A 151 -8.80 -14.03 9.10
C VAL A 151 -7.82 -13.05 8.47
N VAL A 152 -7.74 -11.82 8.95
CA VAL A 152 -6.74 -10.86 8.47
C VAL A 152 -5.77 -10.58 9.61
N ILE A 153 -4.47 -10.76 9.36
CA ILE A 153 -3.42 -10.43 10.31
C ILE A 153 -2.62 -9.28 9.72
N ALA A 154 -2.95 -8.05 10.11
CA ALA A 154 -2.20 -6.87 9.73
C ALA A 154 -0.88 -6.81 10.49
N VAL A 155 0.23 -6.64 9.77
CA VAL A 155 1.57 -6.56 10.33
C VAL A 155 1.99 -5.10 10.42
N ASP A 156 2.24 -4.63 11.65
CA ASP A 156 2.69 -3.27 11.93
C ASP A 156 4.21 -3.17 11.81
N PHE A 157 4.70 -3.36 10.59
CA PHE A 157 6.13 -3.37 10.30
C PHE A 157 6.73 -1.96 10.39
N ARG A 158 8.05 -1.87 10.60
CA ARG A 158 8.75 -0.59 10.55
C ARG A 158 8.73 0.00 9.14
N ASN A 159 8.04 1.12 8.98
CA ASN A 159 8.17 2.01 7.83
C ASN A 159 9.59 2.57 7.73
N ALA A 160 10.10 2.80 6.52
CA ALA A 160 11.44 3.36 6.35
C ALA A 160 11.57 4.77 6.91
N LEU A 161 10.49 5.56 6.95
CA LEU A 161 10.48 6.87 7.57
C LEU A 161 9.64 6.83 8.86
N THR A 162 10.31 6.78 10.02
CA THR A 162 9.69 6.73 11.36
C THR A 162 9.77 8.09 12.06
N PRO A 163 8.93 8.38 13.08
CA PRO A 163 9.00 9.64 13.80
C PRO A 163 10.42 9.97 14.31
N ASP A 164 11.17 8.94 14.69
CA ASP A 164 12.53 9.05 15.23
C ASP A 164 13.64 9.11 14.17
N GLY A 165 13.36 8.81 12.89
CA GLY A 165 14.39 8.82 11.85
C GLY A 165 14.11 7.92 10.65
N LEU A 166 15.18 7.39 10.07
CA LEU A 166 15.10 6.41 8.99
C LEU A 166 15.40 5.01 9.53
N THR A 167 14.56 4.04 9.17
CA THR A 167 14.82 2.61 9.33
C THR A 167 14.77 1.95 7.95
N PRO A 168 15.83 2.13 7.14
CA PRO A 168 15.82 1.75 5.73
C PRO A 168 15.67 0.23 5.54
N PHE A 169 15.57 -0.18 4.28
CA PHE A 169 15.73 -1.57 3.91
C PHE A 169 16.96 -2.19 4.59
N PRO A 170 16.88 -3.42 5.12
CA PRO A 170 15.76 -4.35 5.06
C PRO A 170 14.84 -4.36 6.29
N ALA A 171 14.82 -3.33 7.15
CA ALA A 171 14.17 -3.36 8.46
C ALA A 171 12.69 -3.81 8.42
N GLY A 172 11.85 -3.11 7.65
CA GLY A 172 10.42 -3.45 7.50
C GLY A 172 10.20 -4.82 6.83
N LEU A 173 11.04 -5.18 5.84
CA LEU A 173 10.96 -6.50 5.21
C LEU A 173 11.28 -7.63 6.20
N ASN A 174 12.27 -7.43 7.06
CA ASN A 174 12.63 -8.39 8.10
C ASN A 174 11.50 -8.55 9.12
N ASP A 175 10.82 -7.46 9.50
CA ASP A 175 9.61 -7.52 10.34
C ASP A 175 8.50 -8.34 9.67
N CYS A 176 8.21 -8.08 8.39
CA CYS A 176 7.24 -8.87 7.62
C CYS A 176 7.60 -10.35 7.57
N ALA A 177 8.87 -10.69 7.33
CA ALA A 177 9.34 -12.07 7.31
C ALA A 177 9.20 -12.75 8.69
N ALA A 178 9.51 -12.03 9.77
CA ALA A 178 9.33 -12.51 11.14
C ALA A 178 7.86 -12.79 11.45
N ALA A 179 6.95 -11.89 11.07
CA ALA A 179 5.51 -12.05 11.23
C ALA A 179 5.00 -13.29 10.47
N VAL A 180 5.36 -13.45 9.19
CA VAL A 180 4.94 -14.61 8.38
C VAL A 180 5.40 -15.93 9.01
N ARG A 181 6.67 -16.00 9.44
CA ARG A 181 7.20 -17.20 10.12
C ARG A 181 6.44 -17.48 11.41
N TRP A 182 6.19 -16.45 12.21
CA TRP A 182 5.46 -16.58 13.48
C TRP A 182 4.02 -17.07 13.27
N VAL A 183 3.30 -16.51 12.30
CA VAL A 183 1.92 -16.92 11.95
C VAL A 183 1.92 -18.35 11.45
N TYR A 184 2.82 -18.70 10.53
CA TYR A 184 2.91 -20.06 9.98
C TYR A 184 3.14 -21.12 11.07
N GLN A 185 4.04 -20.85 12.02
CA GLN A 185 4.31 -21.73 13.15
C GLN A 185 3.14 -21.89 14.12
N ARG A 186 2.19 -20.93 14.13
CA ARG A 186 1.04 -20.89 15.05
C ARG A 186 -0.30 -21.04 14.35
N ARG A 187 -0.33 -21.47 13.09
CA ARG A 187 -1.56 -21.59 12.28
C ARG A 187 -2.68 -22.36 12.99
N GLU A 188 -2.35 -23.42 13.74
CA GLU A 188 -3.32 -24.22 14.48
C GLU A 188 -3.90 -23.45 15.67
N GLN A 189 -3.04 -22.77 16.45
CA GLN A 189 -3.44 -21.92 17.57
C GLN A 189 -4.28 -20.73 17.10
N LEU A 190 -3.93 -20.16 15.95
CA LEU A 190 -4.64 -19.06 15.30
C LEU A 190 -5.89 -19.53 14.54
N ARG A 191 -6.13 -20.85 14.47
CA ARG A 191 -7.22 -21.49 13.70
C ARG A 191 -7.25 -21.02 12.24
N ILE A 192 -6.14 -21.18 11.54
CA ILE A 192 -5.92 -20.79 10.15
C ILE A 192 -5.72 -22.04 9.29
N SER A 193 -6.49 -22.17 8.20
CA SER A 193 -6.41 -23.32 7.29
C SER A 193 -5.41 -23.13 6.14
N LYS A 194 -5.25 -21.89 5.66
CA LYS A 194 -4.37 -21.50 4.54
C LYS A 194 -3.83 -20.10 4.78
N ILE A 195 -2.66 -19.80 4.25
CA ILE A 195 -2.06 -18.46 4.30
C ILE A 195 -2.00 -17.89 2.88
N VAL A 196 -2.52 -16.69 2.74
CA VAL A 196 -2.41 -15.83 1.57
C VAL A 196 -1.57 -14.62 1.98
N LEU A 197 -0.62 -14.22 1.13
CA LEU A 197 0.18 -13.01 1.33
C LEU A 197 -0.26 -11.96 0.31
N ASN A 198 -0.50 -10.71 0.73
CA ASN A 198 -0.65 -9.60 -0.20
C ASN A 198 0.71 -8.95 -0.45
N ALA A 199 1.57 -9.62 -1.22
CA ALA A 199 2.85 -9.04 -1.65
C ALA A 199 2.85 -8.86 -3.16
N TYR A 200 3.18 -7.65 -3.62
CA TYR A 200 3.36 -7.35 -5.03
C TYR A 200 4.85 -7.43 -5.36
N GLY A 201 5.29 -8.51 -6.00
CA GLY A 201 6.65 -8.67 -6.50
C GLY A 201 6.61 -9.32 -7.87
N MET A 202 7.10 -8.63 -8.90
CA MET A 202 7.11 -9.11 -10.29
C MET A 202 8.44 -8.76 -10.97
N PRO A 203 9.00 -9.64 -11.82
CA PRO A 203 10.20 -9.35 -12.62
C PRO A 203 10.01 -8.13 -13.53
N LEU A 204 11.09 -7.41 -13.83
CA LEU A 204 11.05 -6.16 -14.57
C LEU A 204 10.53 -6.33 -16.01
N GLU A 205 11.03 -7.35 -16.70
CA GLU A 205 10.66 -7.66 -18.09
C GLU A 205 9.18 -7.98 -18.23
N TRP A 206 8.57 -8.52 -17.17
CA TRP A 206 7.15 -8.76 -17.09
C TRP A 206 6.40 -7.44 -16.87
N ARG A 207 6.84 -6.59 -15.94
CA ARG A 207 6.15 -5.32 -15.62
C ARG A 207 6.07 -4.35 -16.80
N LEU A 208 7.13 -4.22 -17.59
CA LEU A 208 7.11 -3.33 -18.77
C LEU A 208 6.14 -3.81 -19.86
N ARG A 209 5.91 -5.11 -19.95
CA ARG A 209 4.97 -5.70 -20.91
C ARG A 209 3.53 -5.68 -20.38
N GLU A 210 3.35 -5.90 -19.08
CA GLU A 210 2.06 -6.26 -18.49
C GLU A 210 1.45 -5.16 -17.62
N LEU A 211 2.23 -4.12 -17.25
CA LEU A 211 1.75 -2.95 -16.51
C LEU A 211 1.91 -1.65 -17.33
N PRO A 212 1.43 -1.57 -18.58
CA PRO A 212 1.45 -0.32 -19.35
C PRO A 212 0.78 0.81 -18.57
N SER A 213 -0.19 0.49 -17.71
CA SER A 213 -0.85 1.40 -16.77
C SER A 213 0.10 2.19 -15.87
N LEU A 214 1.29 1.68 -15.53
CA LEU A 214 2.27 2.43 -14.74
C LEU A 214 2.83 3.64 -15.50
N VAL A 215 2.77 3.64 -16.83
CA VAL A 215 3.24 4.73 -17.68
C VAL A 215 2.07 5.60 -18.12
N GLU A 216 0.99 5.00 -18.63
CA GLU A 216 -0.16 5.79 -19.13
C GLU A 216 -0.99 6.49 -18.04
N CYS A 217 -0.96 5.97 -16.81
CA CYS A 217 -1.66 6.56 -15.66
C CYS A 217 -0.71 7.31 -14.71
N ASP A 218 0.56 7.49 -15.09
CA ASP A 218 1.54 8.19 -14.25
C ASP A 218 1.06 9.62 -13.95
N GLY A 219 1.01 9.96 -12.67
CA GLY A 219 0.58 11.29 -12.20
C GLY A 219 -0.94 11.49 -12.09
N TYR A 220 -1.78 10.47 -12.31
CA TYR A 220 -3.22 10.57 -12.00
C TYR A 220 -3.45 10.78 -10.49
N LEU A 221 -3.09 9.79 -9.66
CA LEU A 221 -3.16 9.89 -8.19
C LEU A 221 -1.78 9.90 -7.54
N ILE A 222 -0.84 9.15 -8.12
CA ILE A 222 0.53 9.01 -7.67
C ILE A 222 1.42 9.18 -8.90
N SER A 223 2.54 9.89 -8.75
CA SER A 223 3.56 10.01 -9.80
C SER A 223 4.77 9.13 -9.52
N CYS A 224 5.38 8.56 -10.57
CA CYS A 224 6.64 7.84 -10.52
C CYS A 224 7.76 8.72 -9.94
N GLY A 225 7.74 10.03 -10.19
CA GLY A 225 8.66 10.99 -9.57
C GLY A 225 8.56 11.04 -8.05
N THR A 226 7.34 11.21 -7.51
CA THR A 226 7.11 11.17 -6.06
C THR A 226 7.41 9.80 -5.47
N SER A 227 7.09 8.73 -6.19
CA SER A 227 7.46 7.38 -5.78
C SER A 227 8.99 7.19 -5.73
N ALA A 228 9.76 7.77 -6.65
CA ALA A 228 11.22 7.72 -6.61
C ALA A 228 11.82 8.44 -5.38
N LEU A 229 11.17 9.51 -4.90
CA LEU A 229 11.52 10.16 -3.62
C LEU A 229 11.35 9.22 -2.43
N ASN A 230 10.25 8.47 -2.39
CA ASN A 230 10.05 7.44 -1.37
C ASN A 230 11.10 6.32 -1.49
N ALA A 231 11.42 5.84 -2.70
CA ALA A 231 12.49 4.86 -2.91
C ALA A 231 13.84 5.34 -2.34
N LYS A 232 14.14 6.64 -2.46
CA LYS A 232 15.36 7.22 -1.88
C LYS A 232 15.38 7.17 -0.36
N LEU A 233 14.24 7.27 0.33
CA LEU A 233 14.19 7.09 1.79
C LEU A 233 14.29 5.63 2.20
N TYR A 234 13.82 4.72 1.34
CA TYR A 234 13.88 3.28 1.56
C TYR A 234 15.31 2.72 1.47
N ASP A 235 16.09 3.21 0.50
CA ASP A 235 17.51 2.89 0.33
C ASP A 235 18.33 4.17 0.08
N PRO A 236 18.71 4.92 1.15
CA PRO A 236 19.38 6.20 1.02
C PRO A 236 20.74 6.13 0.33
N SER A 237 21.49 5.05 0.51
CA SER A 237 22.79 4.85 -0.14
C SER A 237 22.65 4.37 -1.59
N GLY A 238 21.53 3.71 -1.93
CA GLY A 238 21.35 3.06 -3.22
C GLY A 238 22.12 1.74 -3.34
N GLU A 239 22.63 1.21 -2.22
CA GLU A 239 23.40 -0.04 -2.18
C GLU A 239 22.58 -1.24 -2.64
N HIS A 240 21.27 -1.20 -2.41
CA HIS A 240 20.33 -2.27 -2.71
C HIS A 240 19.60 -2.07 -4.05
N ALA A 241 20.08 -1.15 -4.90
CA ALA A 241 19.50 -0.86 -6.20
C ALA A 241 19.38 -2.08 -7.14
N ARG A 242 20.16 -3.14 -6.88
CA ARG A 242 20.14 -4.40 -7.64
C ARG A 242 19.55 -5.57 -6.85
N ASP A 243 19.15 -5.36 -5.60
CA ASP A 243 18.58 -6.39 -4.75
C ASP A 243 17.10 -6.61 -5.12
N PRO A 244 16.68 -7.80 -5.60
CA PRO A 244 15.29 -8.05 -5.96
C PRO A 244 14.33 -8.00 -4.76
N LEU A 245 14.84 -8.05 -3.52
CA LEU A 245 14.06 -7.94 -2.30
C LEU A 245 13.80 -6.48 -1.89
N ALA A 246 14.60 -5.52 -2.39
CA ALA A 246 14.37 -4.09 -2.21
C ALA A 246 13.28 -3.58 -3.17
N TRP A 247 12.13 -4.26 -3.18
CA TRP A 247 11.12 -4.14 -4.23
C TRP A 247 10.50 -2.74 -4.45
N PRO A 248 10.29 -1.85 -3.46
CA PRO A 248 9.77 -0.50 -3.78
C PRO A 248 10.77 0.32 -4.60
N TYR A 249 12.08 0.08 -4.43
CA TYR A 249 13.09 0.68 -5.30
C TYR A 249 12.84 0.29 -6.76
N TRP A 250 12.60 -0.99 -7.00
CA TRP A 250 12.34 -1.51 -8.34
C TRP A 250 10.96 -1.16 -8.88
N LEU A 251 9.96 -0.99 -8.02
CA LEU A 251 8.61 -0.60 -8.41
C LEU A 251 8.62 0.81 -9.04
N TRP A 252 9.51 1.69 -8.57
CA TRP A 252 9.41 3.13 -8.79
C TRP A 252 10.58 3.76 -9.54
N MET A 253 11.78 3.18 -9.43
CA MET A 253 12.98 3.74 -10.07
C MET A 253 13.42 2.86 -11.24
N LYS A 254 12.81 3.12 -12.41
CA LYS A 254 13.42 2.90 -13.73
C LYS A 254 12.83 3.91 -14.75
N THR A 255 13.57 4.99 -14.96
CA THR A 255 13.66 5.67 -16.27
C THR A 255 14.61 4.90 -17.17
#